data_AF-A0A7G6E8I5-F1
#
_entry.id   AF-A0A7G6E8I5-F1
#
_cell.length_a   1.000
_cell.length_b   1.000
_cell.length_c   1.000
_cell.angle_alpha   90.00
_cell.angle_beta   90.00
_cell.angle_gamma   90.00
#
_symmetry.space_group_name_H-M   'P 1'
#
loop_
_entity.id
_entity.type
_entity.pdbx_description
1 polymer ?
#
loop_
_entity_poly.entity_id
_entity_poly.type
_entity_poly.pdbx_seq_one_letter_code
_entity_poly.pdbx_strand_id
1 'polypeptide(L)'
;MKSDAKAEVGQTESLEKGSVLKEILEANQKFIQQFQPVKLSHHPRKKIAVVTCMDTRLVDFLEPAMGLKRGDAKIIKNAGNTVPAEVIRSLAAAIYSLGVKEVLVVGHTHCGMAHVDEQKLANSMRENGISEEVIAGLNLKEWIGAISDEESNVKEMVKEIKASPVIPSQVPVHGLIIDIETGMLRVVA
;
A
#
# COMPACT_ATOMS: atom_id res chain seq x y z
N MET A 1 -15.87 9.45 34.89
CA MET A 1 -16.58 10.25 33.88
C MET A 1 -16.48 9.52 32.55
N LYS A 2 -17.57 8.92 32.08
CA LYS A 2 -17.67 8.35 30.74
C LYS A 2 -17.78 9.52 29.76
N SER A 3 -16.85 9.65 28.83
CA SER A 3 -16.97 10.63 27.76
C SER A 3 -17.91 10.08 26.69
N ASP A 4 -19.14 10.56 26.67
CA ASP A 4 -20.09 10.33 25.58
C ASP A 4 -19.64 11.11 24.35
N ALA A 5 -18.68 10.56 23.61
CA ALA A 5 -18.37 11.02 22.26
C ALA A 5 -19.42 10.43 21.31
N LYS A 6 -20.61 11.06 21.24
CA LYS A 6 -21.48 10.90 20.09
C LYS A 6 -20.74 11.45 18.87
N ALA A 7 -20.27 10.55 18.01
CA ALA A 7 -19.81 10.96 16.68
C ALA A 7 -21.05 11.43 15.91
N GLU A 8 -21.23 12.75 15.81
CA GLU A 8 -22.20 13.34 14.89
C GLU A 8 -21.77 13.00 13.46
N VAL A 9 -22.51 12.09 12.83
CA VAL A 9 -22.36 11.79 11.42
C VAL A 9 -22.90 13.00 10.66
N GLY A 10 -22.00 13.76 10.03
CA GLY A 10 -22.38 14.82 9.11
C GLY A 10 -23.34 14.30 8.03
N GLN A 11 -24.36 15.12 7.75
CA GLN A 11 -25.45 14.96 6.77
C GLN A 11 -25.21 13.87 5.70
N THR A 12 -25.80 12.70 5.90
CA THR A 12 -25.86 11.59 4.91
C THR A 12 -26.91 11.81 3.81
N GLU A 13 -27.62 12.94 3.82
CA GLU A 13 -28.79 13.18 2.96
C GLU A 13 -28.43 13.49 1.50
N SER A 14 -27.17 13.82 1.20
CA SER A 14 -26.70 14.11 -0.17
C SER A 14 -25.90 12.99 -0.83
N LEU A 15 -25.82 11.80 -0.23
CA LEU A 15 -25.10 10.68 -0.84
C LEU A 15 -25.89 10.12 -2.01
N GLU A 16 -25.27 10.07 -3.19
CA GLU A 16 -25.91 9.54 -4.40
C GLU A 16 -26.47 8.13 -4.15
N LYS A 17 -27.74 7.93 -4.51
CA LYS A 17 -28.44 6.65 -4.38
C LYS A 17 -27.67 5.57 -5.17
N GLY A 18 -27.11 4.60 -4.45
CA GLY A 18 -26.41 3.44 -5.03
C GLY A 18 -24.88 3.46 -4.91
N SER A 19 -24.29 4.45 -4.22
CA SER A 19 -22.84 4.44 -3.97
C SER A 19 -22.43 3.45 -2.87
N VAL A 20 -21.36 2.67 -3.10
CA VAL A 20 -20.71 1.79 -2.11
C VAL A 20 -20.32 2.56 -0.83
N LEU A 21 -20.12 3.87 -0.94
CA LEU A 21 -19.85 4.74 0.20
C LEU A 21 -20.92 4.62 1.29
N LYS A 22 -22.20 4.53 0.92
CA LYS A 22 -23.28 4.36 1.90
C LYS A 22 -23.13 3.03 2.67
N GLU A 23 -22.83 1.95 1.95
CA GLU A 23 -22.61 0.63 2.56
C GLU A 23 -21.40 0.64 3.51
N ILE A 24 -20.31 1.33 3.12
CA ILE A 24 -19.12 1.51 3.97
C ILE A 24 -19.48 2.26 5.26
N LEU A 25 -20.26 3.34 5.16
CA LEU A 25 -20.67 4.12 6.32
C LEU A 25 -21.60 3.32 7.25
N GLU A 26 -22.53 2.55 6.69
CA GLU A 26 -23.40 1.66 7.47
C GLU A 26 -22.60 0.53 8.14
N ALA A 27 -21.63 -0.07 7.44
CA ALA A 27 -20.72 -1.05 8.00
C ALA A 27 -19.85 -0.44 9.11
N ASN A 28 -19.38 0.80 8.94
CA ASN A 28 -18.62 1.52 9.96
C ASN A 28 -19.44 1.74 11.25
N GLN A 29 -20.72 2.10 11.12
CA GLN A 29 -21.62 2.23 12.28
C GLN A 29 -21.75 0.92 13.06
N LYS A 30 -21.87 -0.21 12.37
CA LYS A 30 -21.89 -1.54 13.01
C LYS A 30 -20.55 -1.86 13.66
N PHE A 31 -19.44 -1.54 12.98
CA PHE A 31 -18.09 -1.76 13.49
C PHE A 31 -17.86 -1.01 14.82
N ILE A 32 -18.18 0.29 14.91
CA ILE A 32 -17.90 1.08 16.11
C ILE A 32 -18.74 0.65 17.34
N GLN A 33 -19.89 0.01 17.13
CA GLN A 33 -20.71 -0.53 18.23
C GLN A 33 -20.04 -1.75 18.90
N GLN A 34 -19.26 -2.51 18.14
CA GLN A 34 -18.57 -3.72 18.60
C GLN A 34 -17.10 -3.46 18.95
N PHE A 35 -16.51 -2.44 18.32
CA PHE A 35 -15.10 -2.12 18.45
C PHE A 35 -14.77 -1.56 19.83
N GLN A 36 -13.80 -2.17 20.51
CA GLN A 36 -13.26 -1.68 21.77
C GLN A 36 -12.05 -0.78 21.50
N PRO A 37 -12.12 0.54 21.79
CA PRO A 37 -11.01 1.45 21.54
C PRO A 37 -9.79 1.10 22.39
N VAL A 38 -8.66 0.91 21.73
CA VAL A 38 -7.35 0.77 22.38
C VAL A 38 -6.50 1.98 22.02
N LYS A 39 -5.92 2.63 23.04
CA LYS A 39 -4.97 3.73 22.81
C LYS A 39 -3.66 3.13 22.29
N LEU A 40 -3.35 3.39 21.03
CA LEU A 40 -2.13 2.94 20.37
C LEU A 40 -1.18 4.12 20.14
N SER A 41 0.13 3.84 20.22
CA SER A 41 1.15 4.79 19.80
C SER A 41 1.16 4.93 18.27
N HIS A 42 1.54 6.10 17.77
CA HIS A 42 1.85 6.28 16.35
C HIS A 42 3.22 5.70 15.97
N HIS A 43 4.03 5.24 16.94
CA HIS A 43 5.26 4.49 16.72
C HIS A 43 4.96 2.98 16.56
N PRO A 44 5.47 2.30 15.51
CA PRO A 44 5.22 0.88 15.26
C PRO A 44 5.95 0.00 16.29
N ARG A 45 5.25 -0.91 16.96
CA ARG A 45 5.82 -1.77 18.03
C ARG A 45 6.96 -2.66 17.54
N LYS A 46 6.82 -3.25 16.35
CA LYS A 46 7.87 -4.10 15.75
C LYS A 46 8.98 -3.27 15.11
N LYS A 47 8.85 -1.94 15.06
CA LYS A 47 9.82 -1.01 14.47
C LYS A 47 10.11 -1.31 13.00
N ILE A 48 9.12 -1.79 12.26
CA ILE A 48 9.24 -2.08 10.82
C ILE A 48 8.38 -1.15 9.97
N ALA A 49 8.83 -0.92 8.74
CA ALA A 49 8.00 -0.45 7.64
C ALA A 49 7.90 -1.54 6.55
N VAL A 50 6.72 -1.70 5.97
CA VAL A 50 6.43 -2.62 4.87
C VAL A 50 6.03 -1.79 3.65
N VAL A 51 6.72 -1.96 2.54
CA VAL A 51 6.32 -1.46 1.22
C VAL A 51 5.75 -2.64 0.44
N THR A 52 4.53 -2.53 -0.05
CA THR A 52 3.86 -3.64 -0.74
C THR A 52 2.89 -3.15 -1.80
N CYS A 53 2.25 -4.06 -2.53
CA CYS A 53 1.32 -3.72 -3.60
C CYS A 53 -0.04 -3.29 -3.03
N MET A 54 -0.77 -2.48 -3.80
CA MET A 54 -2.17 -2.12 -3.53
C MET A 54 -3.17 -3.22 -3.93
N ASP A 55 -2.69 -4.40 -4.31
CA ASP A 55 -3.51 -5.52 -4.75
C ASP A 55 -4.61 -5.85 -3.72
N THR A 56 -5.85 -5.93 -4.19
CA THR A 56 -7.02 -6.18 -3.34
C THR A 56 -6.92 -7.53 -2.59
N ARG A 57 -6.21 -8.51 -3.16
CA ARG A 57 -6.00 -9.84 -2.55
C ARG A 57 -5.08 -9.78 -1.33
N LEU A 58 -4.34 -8.69 -1.12
CA LEU A 58 -3.51 -8.48 0.07
C LEU A 58 -4.28 -7.86 1.25
N VAL A 59 -5.50 -7.35 1.02
CA VAL A 59 -6.33 -6.75 2.07
C VAL A 59 -6.84 -7.84 3.01
N ASP A 60 -6.58 -7.68 4.31
CA ASP A 60 -6.90 -8.67 5.36
C ASP A 60 -6.19 -10.03 5.17
N PHE A 61 -5.11 -10.05 4.37
CA PHE A 61 -4.35 -11.26 4.08
C PHE A 61 -2.86 -11.11 4.43
N LEU A 62 -2.23 -10.02 3.98
CA LEU A 62 -0.81 -9.78 4.19
C LEU A 62 -0.47 -9.64 5.67
N GLU A 63 -1.20 -8.78 6.39
CA GLU A 63 -0.90 -8.48 7.78
C GLU A 63 -1.03 -9.73 8.67
N PRO A 64 -2.10 -10.56 8.58
CA PRO A 64 -2.17 -11.85 9.27
C PRO A 64 -1.05 -12.83 8.87
N ALA A 65 -0.73 -12.96 7.57
CA ALA A 65 0.34 -13.85 7.10
C ALA A 65 1.72 -13.48 7.66
N MET A 66 1.96 -12.19 7.89
CA MET A 66 3.18 -11.67 8.52
C MET A 66 3.11 -11.64 10.06
N GLY A 67 1.99 -12.06 10.66
CA GLY A 67 1.76 -11.97 12.12
C GLY A 67 1.74 -10.53 12.64
N LEU A 68 1.27 -9.58 11.83
CA LEU A 68 1.12 -8.16 12.16
C LEU A 68 -0.29 -7.85 12.66
N LYS A 69 -0.35 -6.98 13.67
CA LYS A 69 -1.59 -6.45 14.22
C LYS A 69 -1.59 -4.93 14.17
N ARG A 70 -2.75 -4.31 14.43
CA ARG A 70 -2.88 -2.84 14.52
C ARG A 70 -1.82 -2.25 15.45
N GLY A 71 -0.99 -1.36 14.91
CA GLY A 71 0.11 -0.68 15.63
C GLY A 71 1.47 -1.38 15.57
N ASP A 72 1.63 -2.52 14.88
CA ASP A 72 2.92 -3.21 14.80
C ASP A 72 3.88 -2.63 13.74
N ALA A 73 3.34 -2.14 12.61
CA ALA A 73 4.13 -1.76 11.44
C ALA A 73 3.58 -0.48 10.78
N LYS A 74 4.43 0.16 9.97
CA LYS A 74 3.99 1.13 8.94
C LYS A 74 3.80 0.38 7.64
N ILE A 75 2.67 0.55 6.97
CA ILE A 75 2.38 -0.12 5.70
C ILE A 75 2.20 0.96 4.63
N ILE A 76 2.99 0.86 3.56
CA ILE A 76 2.95 1.74 2.40
C ILE A 76 2.54 0.85 1.22
N LYS A 77 1.46 1.21 0.52
CA LYS A 77 0.93 0.45 -0.61
C LYS A 77 0.85 1.33 -1.86
N ASN A 78 1.32 0.81 -3.00
CA ASN A 78 1.14 1.41 -4.33
C ASN A 78 1.05 0.31 -5.41
N ALA A 79 0.81 0.69 -6.66
CA ALA A 79 0.82 -0.26 -7.77
C ALA A 79 2.22 -0.88 -7.94
N GLY A 80 2.30 -2.22 -7.88
CA GLY A 80 3.54 -2.94 -8.16
C GLY A 80 4.65 -2.79 -7.11
N ASN A 81 4.32 -2.28 -5.91
CA ASN A 81 5.27 -2.11 -4.79
C ASN A 81 6.56 -1.37 -5.18
N THR A 82 6.45 -0.40 -6.09
CA THR A 82 7.57 0.43 -6.56
C THR A 82 8.01 1.43 -5.49
N VAL A 83 9.21 2.01 -5.60
CA VAL A 83 9.77 2.93 -4.59
C VAL A 83 10.10 4.33 -5.13
N PRO A 84 9.12 5.01 -5.77
CA PRO A 84 9.30 6.40 -6.19
C PRO A 84 9.56 7.35 -5.00
N ALA A 85 9.86 8.61 -5.30
CA ALA A 85 10.31 9.59 -4.32
C ALA A 85 9.35 9.75 -3.12
N GLU A 86 8.05 9.61 -3.31
CA GLU A 86 7.06 9.68 -2.23
C GLU A 86 7.10 8.46 -1.29
N VAL A 87 7.46 7.28 -1.79
CA VAL A 87 7.68 6.08 -0.96
C VAL A 87 8.96 6.25 -0.16
N ILE A 88 10.04 6.72 -0.78
CA ILE A 88 11.29 7.06 -0.08
C ILE A 88 11.05 8.11 1.00
N ARG A 89 10.30 9.17 0.70
CA ARG A 89 9.91 10.20 1.67
C ARG A 89 9.12 9.60 2.84
N SER A 90 8.21 8.67 2.57
CA SER A 90 7.41 7.98 3.59
C SER A 90 8.27 7.07 4.47
N LEU A 91 9.24 6.35 3.87
CA LEU A 91 10.23 5.56 4.61
C LEU A 91 11.13 6.45 5.48
N ALA A 92 11.61 7.57 4.95
CA ALA A 92 12.40 8.53 5.73
C ALA A 92 11.61 9.05 6.93
N ALA A 93 10.35 9.44 6.75
CA ALA A 93 9.48 9.83 7.86
C ALA A 93 9.28 8.69 8.88
N ALA A 94 9.14 7.45 8.41
CA ALA A 94 9.00 6.28 9.27
C ALA A 94 10.26 6.04 10.12
N ILE A 95 11.45 6.20 9.53
CA ILE A 95 12.74 6.01 10.19
C ILE A 95 13.01 7.15 11.17
N TYR A 96 13.06 8.40 10.69
CA TYR A 96 13.52 9.54 11.47
C TYR A 96 12.51 10.01 12.51
N SER A 97 11.22 9.95 12.20
CA SER A 97 10.18 10.53 13.06
C SER A 97 9.39 9.47 13.83
N LEU A 98 9.29 8.25 13.30
CA LEU A 98 8.39 7.22 13.85
C LEU A 98 9.14 6.02 14.44
N GLY A 99 10.48 5.99 14.38
CA GLY A 99 11.30 5.00 15.06
C GLY A 99 11.32 3.62 14.38
N VAL A 100 11.04 3.56 13.08
CA VAL A 100 11.32 2.38 12.26
C VAL A 100 12.82 2.13 12.19
N LYS A 101 13.20 0.85 12.25
CA LYS A 101 14.58 0.36 12.25
C LYS A 101 14.85 -0.66 11.15
N GLU A 102 13.83 -1.13 10.45
CA GLU A 102 13.93 -2.18 9.43
C GLU A 102 12.83 -2.01 8.38
N VAL A 103 13.16 -2.26 7.12
CA VAL A 103 12.25 -2.11 5.97
C VAL A 103 12.08 -3.45 5.26
N LEU A 104 10.83 -3.80 4.95
CA LEU A 104 10.48 -4.98 4.19
C LEU A 104 9.79 -4.55 2.88
N VAL A 105 10.36 -4.90 1.74
CA VAL A 105 9.70 -4.78 0.44
C VAL A 105 9.03 -6.12 0.15
N VAL A 106 7.72 -6.14 0.07
CA VAL A 106 6.93 -7.36 -0.11
C VAL A 106 6.15 -7.27 -1.42
N GLY A 107 6.67 -7.91 -2.46
CA GLY A 107 5.93 -8.18 -3.69
C GLY A 107 5.03 -9.41 -3.53
N HIS A 108 4.26 -9.74 -4.56
CA HIS A 108 3.36 -10.90 -4.54
C HIS A 108 3.33 -11.59 -5.90
N THR A 109 2.95 -12.88 -5.92
CA THR A 109 2.75 -13.60 -7.19
C THR A 109 1.56 -13.06 -7.98
N HIS A 110 1.63 -13.15 -9.31
CA HIS A 110 0.59 -12.72 -10.24
C HIS A 110 0.25 -11.24 -10.12
N CYS A 111 1.28 -10.40 -10.10
CA CYS A 111 1.08 -8.95 -10.02
C CYS A 111 0.59 -8.41 -11.37
N GLY A 112 -0.55 -7.69 -11.36
CA GLY A 112 -1.07 -7.06 -12.58
C GLY A 112 -0.09 -6.08 -13.23
N MET A 113 0.79 -5.48 -12.43
CA MET A 113 1.83 -4.56 -12.92
C MET A 113 2.94 -5.26 -13.72
N ALA A 114 3.10 -6.58 -13.58
CA ALA A 114 4.02 -7.38 -14.39
C ALA A 114 3.45 -7.73 -15.78
N HIS A 115 2.18 -7.43 -16.02
CA HIS A 115 1.43 -7.83 -17.21
C HIS A 115 0.68 -6.66 -17.85
N VAL A 116 1.23 -5.45 -17.72
CA VAL A 116 0.64 -4.24 -18.29
C VAL A 116 0.64 -4.32 -19.82
N ASP A 117 -0.55 -4.22 -20.41
CA ASP A 117 -0.76 -4.08 -21.84
C ASP A 117 -1.02 -2.59 -22.15
N GLU A 118 -0.01 -1.92 -22.71
CA GLU A 118 -0.05 -0.48 -23.02
C GLU A 118 -1.19 -0.11 -23.96
N GLN A 119 -1.48 -0.98 -24.94
CA GLN A 119 -2.52 -0.70 -25.92
C GLN A 119 -3.90 -0.78 -25.28
N LYS A 120 -4.13 -1.79 -24.43
CA LYS A 120 -5.36 -1.88 -23.64
C LYS A 120 -5.51 -0.72 -22.66
N LEU A 121 -4.43 -0.32 -21.99
CA LEU A 121 -4.44 0.84 -21.09
C LEU A 121 -4.82 2.11 -21.84
N ALA A 122 -4.16 2.40 -22.96
CA ALA A 122 -4.45 3.56 -23.79
C ALA A 122 -5.89 3.56 -24.30
N ASN A 123 -6.39 2.42 -24.79
CA ASN A 123 -7.77 2.29 -25.26
C ASN A 123 -8.77 2.53 -24.14
N SER A 124 -8.53 1.98 -22.95
CA SER A 124 -9.39 2.21 -21.78
C SER A 124 -9.40 3.69 -21.37
N MET A 125 -8.25 4.37 -21.40
CA MET A 125 -8.19 5.81 -21.14
C MET A 125 -9.02 6.62 -22.14
N ARG A 126 -8.96 6.27 -23.44
CA ARG A 126 -9.79 6.91 -24.49
C ARG A 126 -11.28 6.70 -24.26
N GLU A 127 -11.68 5.46 -23.96
CA GLU A 127 -13.08 5.10 -23.69
C GLU A 127 -13.64 5.84 -22.47
N ASN A 128 -12.77 6.24 -21.53
CA ASN A 128 -13.12 7.06 -20.36
C ASN A 128 -12.90 8.56 -20.56
N GLY A 129 -12.74 9.02 -21.81
CA GLY A 129 -12.76 10.44 -22.17
C GLY A 129 -11.42 11.17 -22.01
N ILE A 130 -10.30 10.47 -21.82
CA ILE A 130 -8.98 11.10 -21.84
C ILE A 130 -8.57 11.39 -23.29
N SER A 131 -8.15 12.62 -23.56
CA SER A 131 -7.73 13.05 -24.91
C SER A 131 -6.45 12.36 -25.38
N GLU A 132 -6.33 12.14 -26.70
CA GLU A 132 -5.10 11.60 -27.31
C GLU A 132 -3.85 12.39 -26.98
N GLU A 133 -3.94 13.72 -26.88
CA GLU A 133 -2.79 14.59 -26.54
C GLU A 133 -2.18 14.21 -25.18
N VAL A 134 -3.03 14.00 -24.18
CA VAL A 134 -2.61 13.56 -22.84
C VAL A 134 -1.99 12.17 -22.90
N ILE A 135 -2.62 11.22 -23.60
CA ILE A 135 -2.12 9.84 -23.69
C ILE A 135 -0.77 9.80 -24.41
N ALA A 136 -0.63 10.52 -25.53
CA ALA A 136 0.60 10.58 -26.31
C ALA A 136 1.74 11.31 -25.59
N GLY A 137 1.42 12.18 -24.62
CA GLY A 137 2.40 12.85 -23.75
C GLY A 137 2.97 11.96 -22.64
N LEU A 138 2.46 10.73 -22.46
CA LEU A 138 2.90 9.81 -21.41
C LEU A 138 3.73 8.67 -22.01
N ASN A 139 4.85 8.35 -21.35
CA ASN A 139 5.39 6.99 -21.44
C ASN A 139 4.53 6.11 -20.52
N LEU A 140 3.51 5.45 -21.09
CA LEU A 140 2.48 4.76 -20.31
C LEU A 140 3.05 3.68 -19.39
N LYS A 141 4.05 2.92 -19.84
CA LYS A 141 4.72 1.91 -19.01
C LYS A 141 5.39 2.51 -17.78
N GLU A 142 6.16 3.57 -17.96
CA GLU A 142 6.85 4.24 -16.86
C GLU A 142 5.84 4.95 -15.94
N TRP A 143 4.89 5.67 -16.53
CA TRP A 143 3.89 6.44 -15.79
C TRP A 143 2.99 5.57 -14.92
N ILE A 144 2.53 4.42 -15.44
CA ILE A 144 1.69 3.50 -14.66
C ILE A 144 2.52 2.70 -13.64
N GLY A 145 3.85 2.65 -13.79
CA GLY A 145 4.74 1.86 -12.95
C GLY A 145 4.73 0.37 -13.31
N ALA A 146 4.74 0.04 -14.60
CA ALA A 146 4.88 -1.33 -15.07
C ALA A 146 6.21 -1.94 -14.58
N ILE A 147 6.15 -3.20 -14.14
CA ILE A 147 7.32 -3.95 -13.66
C ILE A 147 7.62 -5.11 -14.62
N SER A 148 8.86 -5.58 -14.69
CA SER A 148 9.23 -6.68 -15.59
C SER A 148 8.77 -8.04 -15.07
N ASP A 149 9.07 -8.30 -13.81
CA ASP A 149 8.76 -9.52 -13.08
C ASP A 149 8.78 -9.21 -11.58
N GLU A 150 8.03 -9.97 -10.80
CA GLU A 150 7.78 -9.61 -9.40
C GLU A 150 9.02 -9.72 -8.53
N GLU A 151 9.89 -10.72 -8.76
CA GLU A 151 11.11 -10.92 -7.98
C GLU A 151 12.20 -9.89 -8.27
N SER A 152 12.50 -9.65 -9.55
CA SER A 152 13.52 -8.66 -9.94
C SER A 152 13.09 -7.27 -9.51
N ASN A 153 11.81 -6.94 -9.64
CA ASN A 153 11.27 -5.69 -9.10
C ASN A 153 11.56 -5.57 -7.60
N VAL A 154 11.23 -6.58 -6.79
CA VAL A 154 11.54 -6.53 -5.34
C VAL A 154 13.04 -6.34 -5.08
N LYS A 155 13.91 -7.06 -5.80
CA LYS A 155 15.37 -6.92 -5.67
C LYS A 155 15.85 -5.52 -6.05
N GLU A 156 15.30 -4.95 -7.11
CA GLU A 156 15.59 -3.59 -7.57
C GLU A 156 15.13 -2.55 -6.55
N MET A 157 13.91 -2.66 -6.05
CA MET A 157 13.37 -1.74 -5.03
C MET A 157 14.18 -1.80 -3.73
N VAL A 158 14.64 -2.99 -3.31
CA VAL A 158 15.55 -3.12 -2.17
C VAL A 158 16.88 -2.42 -2.44
N LYS A 159 17.43 -2.55 -3.65
CA LYS A 159 18.66 -1.87 -4.05
C LYS A 159 18.48 -0.35 -4.07
N GLU A 160 17.37 0.15 -4.60
CA GLU A 160 17.06 1.59 -4.65
C GLU A 160 16.92 2.20 -3.26
N ILE A 161 16.19 1.53 -2.35
CA ILE A 161 16.08 1.98 -0.96
C ILE A 161 17.46 2.02 -0.30
N LYS A 162 18.28 0.96 -0.46
CA LYS A 162 19.64 0.89 0.11
C LYS A 162 20.58 1.96 -0.49
N ALA A 163 20.40 2.31 -1.75
CA ALA A 163 21.20 3.33 -2.45
C ALA A 163 20.74 4.76 -2.16
N SER A 164 19.55 4.94 -1.57
CA SER A 164 18.98 6.25 -1.32
C SER A 164 19.83 7.04 -0.31
N PRO A 165 20.25 8.27 -0.62
CA PRO A 165 21.12 9.07 0.27
C PRO A 165 20.41 9.53 1.55
N VAL A 166 19.08 9.40 1.61
CA VAL A 166 18.26 9.80 2.76
C VAL A 166 17.85 8.60 3.63
N ILE A 167 18.22 7.37 3.25
CA ILE A 167 17.98 6.17 4.06
C ILE A 167 19.32 5.75 4.69
N PRO A 168 19.42 5.67 6.03
CA PRO A 168 20.68 5.32 6.68
C PRO A 168 21.13 3.89 6.32
N SER A 169 22.40 3.70 5.97
CA SER A 169 22.94 2.41 5.50
C SER A 169 22.86 1.28 6.54
N GLN A 170 22.72 1.62 7.83
CA GLN A 170 22.54 0.65 8.91
C GLN A 170 21.11 0.11 9.06
N VAL A 171 20.12 0.71 8.38
CA VAL A 171 18.74 0.21 8.38
C VAL A 171 18.67 -1.03 7.48
N PRO A 172 18.37 -2.22 8.02
CA PRO A 172 18.22 -3.40 7.19
C PRO A 172 17.02 -3.25 6.25
N VAL A 173 17.21 -3.68 5.01
CA VAL A 173 16.17 -3.69 3.98
C VAL A 173 16.14 -5.08 3.36
N HIS A 174 14.98 -5.73 3.42
CA HIS A 174 14.76 -7.10 2.97
C HIS A 174 13.72 -7.15 1.85
N GLY A 175 13.91 -8.04 0.89
CA GLY A 175 12.96 -8.31 -0.18
C GLY A 175 12.25 -9.64 0.04
N LEU A 176 10.92 -9.64 -0.07
CA LEU A 176 10.08 -10.83 0.06
C LEU A 176 9.06 -10.91 -1.07
N ILE A 177 8.65 -12.13 -1.39
CA ILE A 177 7.46 -12.44 -2.19
C ILE A 177 6.47 -13.19 -1.32
N ILE A 178 5.23 -12.72 -1.28
CA ILE A 178 4.09 -13.49 -0.77
C ILE A 178 3.38 -14.22 -1.91
N ASP A 179 3.16 -15.51 -1.75
CA ASP A 179 2.29 -16.26 -2.64
C ASP A 179 0.82 -15.92 -2.36
N ILE A 180 0.10 -15.45 -3.37
CA ILE A 180 -1.25 -14.90 -3.18
C ILE A 180 -2.32 -15.95 -2.90
N GLU A 181 -2.04 -17.23 -3.19
CA GLU A 181 -3.00 -18.32 -2.96
C GLU A 181 -2.77 -18.98 -1.59
N THR A 182 -1.51 -19.11 -1.18
CA THR A 182 -1.12 -19.88 0.02
C THR A 182 -0.71 -19.00 1.20
N GLY A 183 -0.33 -17.74 0.96
CA GLY A 183 0.18 -16.81 1.97
C GLY A 183 1.65 -17.09 2.36
N MET A 184 2.32 -18.02 1.68
CA MET A 184 3.72 -18.34 1.96
C MET A 184 4.62 -17.14 1.63
N LEU A 185 5.47 -16.76 2.60
CA LEU A 185 6.50 -15.73 2.42
C LEU A 185 7.84 -16.38 2.08
N ARG A 186 8.51 -15.85 1.05
CA ARG A 186 9.86 -16.24 0.67
C ARG A 186 10.75 -15.02 0.54
N VAL A 187 11.95 -15.09 1.10
CA VAL A 187 12.97 -14.04 1.01
C VAL A 187 13.67 -14.12 -0.34
N VAL A 188 13.91 -12.97 -0.98
CA VAL A 188 14.53 -12.84 -2.29
C VAL A 188 15.66 -11.81 -2.37
N ALA A 189 15.81 -10.91 -1.39
CA ALA A 189 16.86 -9.88 -1.36
C ALA A 189 17.20 -9.36 0.07
#